data_AF-A0A3C1PSV3-F1
#
_entry.id   AF-A0A3C1PSV3-F1
#
_cell.length_a   1.000
_cell.length_b   1.000
_cell.length_c   1.000
_cell.angle_alpha   90.00
_cell.angle_beta   90.00
_cell.angle_gamma   90.00
#
_symmetry.space_group_name_H-M   'P 1'
#
loop_
_entity.id
_entity.type
_entity.pdbx_description
1 polymer ?
#
loop_
_entity_poly.entity_id
_entity_poly.type
_entity_poly.pdbx_seq_one_letter_code
_entity_poly.pdbx_strand_id
1 'polypeptide(L)'
;MEPTLTGLAERIDLIVAGTDTFFLLLGAILVLFMHAGFAFLEVGTVRHKNQVNALVKILTDFGASTLAYFFVGYQVAYATGFLVSADQMMAGNGFALVKFFFLVTFAAAIPAIISGGIAERGNFWPMMLANVSIVALIYPLFEGMIWNGNFGFQHWIESVTGSAFHDFAGSVVVHGMGGWLALVGII
;
A
#
# COMPACT_ATOMS: atom_id res chain seq x y z
N MET A 1 25.42 36.68 -9.60
CA MET A 1 24.53 36.16 -10.66
C MET A 1 23.21 36.89 -10.49
N GLU A 2 22.82 37.68 -11.49
CA GLU A 2 21.51 38.34 -11.53
C GLU A 2 20.38 37.29 -11.40
N PRO A 3 19.37 37.50 -10.55
CA PRO A 3 18.21 36.61 -10.50
C PRO A 3 17.42 36.74 -11.80
N THR A 4 17.55 35.74 -12.69
CA THR A 4 16.72 35.64 -13.89
C THR A 4 15.38 34.98 -13.54
N LEU A 5 14.31 35.32 -14.28
CA LEU A 5 13.00 34.69 -14.10
C LEU A 5 13.07 33.16 -14.22
N THR A 6 13.93 32.65 -15.11
CA THR A 6 14.21 31.22 -15.27
C THR A 6 14.82 30.61 -14.02
N GLY A 7 15.83 31.27 -13.43
CA GLY A 7 16.46 30.80 -12.19
C GLY A 7 15.52 30.85 -10.98
N LEU A 8 14.53 31.74 -10.99
CA LEU A 8 13.46 31.75 -9.98
C LEU A 8 12.48 30.58 -10.18
N ALA A 9 12.06 30.32 -11.42
CA ALA A 9 11.17 29.20 -11.74
C ALA A 9 11.79 27.86 -11.33
N GLU A 10 13.05 27.60 -11.69
CA GLU A 10 13.77 26.38 -11.29
C GLU A 10 13.82 26.21 -9.76
N ARG A 11 14.05 27.30 -9.01
CA ARG A 11 14.06 27.26 -7.54
C ARG A 11 12.68 26.95 -6.96
N ILE A 12 11.62 27.50 -7.56
CA ILE A 12 10.24 27.21 -7.16
C ILE A 12 9.93 25.73 -7.39
N ASP A 13 10.26 25.19 -8.58
CA ASP A 13 10.02 23.79 -8.92
C ASP A 13 10.74 22.83 -7.95
N LEU A 14 11.98 23.15 -7.57
CA LEU A 14 12.73 22.37 -6.57
C LEU A 14 12.04 22.38 -5.19
N ILE A 15 11.51 23.53 -4.77
CA ILE A 15 10.78 23.65 -3.50
C ILE A 15 9.46 22.88 -3.55
N VAL A 16 8.71 22.97 -4.66
CA VAL A 16 7.45 22.23 -4.84
C VAL A 16 7.71 20.73 -4.77
N ALA A 17 8.69 20.21 -5.52
CA ALA A 17 9.03 18.79 -5.50
C ALA A 17 9.45 18.29 -4.10
N GLY A 18 10.22 19.09 -3.35
CA GLY A 18 10.57 18.79 -1.97
C GLY A 18 9.35 18.79 -1.04
N THR A 19 8.44 19.75 -1.22
CA THR A 19 7.21 19.89 -0.41
C THR A 19 6.25 18.73 -0.66
N ASP A 20 6.04 18.34 -1.92
CA ASP A 20 5.18 17.22 -2.29
C ASP A 20 5.70 15.91 -1.71
N THR A 21 7.02 15.69 -1.78
CA THR A 21 7.67 14.51 -1.18
C THR A 21 7.49 14.50 0.34
N PHE A 22 7.66 15.65 1.00
CA PHE A 22 7.46 15.77 2.44
C PHE A 22 6.00 15.48 2.84
N PHE A 23 5.04 16.04 2.11
CA PHE A 23 3.62 15.81 2.34
C PHE A 23 3.26 14.33 2.21
N LEU A 24 3.74 13.67 1.15
CA LEU A 24 3.52 12.23 0.94
C LEU A 24 4.17 11.39 2.04
N LEU A 25 5.36 11.77 2.52
CA LEU A 25 6.06 11.08 3.62
C LEU A 25 5.28 11.18 4.93
N LEU A 26 4.76 12.37 5.27
CA LEU A 26 3.88 12.53 6.41
C LEU A 26 2.64 11.65 6.28
N GLY A 27 2.02 11.61 5.10
CA GLY A 27 0.92 10.70 4.80
C GLY A 27 1.30 9.25 5.05
N ALA A 28 2.45 8.80 4.56
CA ALA A 28 2.94 7.42 4.72
C ALA A 28 3.17 7.06 6.19
N ILE A 29 3.73 7.99 6.98
CA ILE A 29 3.92 7.81 8.42
C ILE A 29 2.56 7.66 9.12
N LEU A 30 1.58 8.50 8.80
CA LEU A 30 0.24 8.41 9.39
C LEU A 30 -0.46 7.09 9.03
N VAL A 31 -0.31 6.61 7.80
CA VAL A 31 -0.86 5.32 7.37
C VAL A 31 -0.11 4.16 8.02
N LEU A 32 1.20 4.28 8.25
CA LEU A 32 1.94 3.32 9.08
C LEU A 32 1.35 3.22 10.49
N PHE A 33 0.98 4.34 11.11
CA PHE A 33 0.31 4.32 12.42
C PHE A 33 -1.06 3.63 12.41
N MET A 34 -1.74 3.51 11.26
CA MET A 34 -2.95 2.70 11.15
C MET A 34 -2.68 1.21 11.42
N HIS A 35 -1.47 0.70 11.15
CA HIS A 35 -1.09 -0.67 11.49
C HIS A 35 -1.04 -0.91 13.01
N ALA A 36 -0.58 0.09 13.77
CA ALA A 36 -0.72 0.07 15.22
C ALA A 36 -2.20 0.11 15.65
N GLY A 37 -3.03 0.86 14.93
CA GLY A 37 -4.48 0.87 15.10
C GLY A 37 -5.11 -0.51 14.88
N PHE A 38 -4.79 -1.20 13.79
CA PHE A 38 -5.23 -2.57 13.53
C PHE A 38 -4.76 -3.52 14.63
N ALA A 39 -3.50 -3.39 15.08
CA ALA A 39 -2.96 -4.20 16.17
C ALA A 39 -3.80 -4.06 17.45
N PHE A 40 -4.10 -2.83 17.86
CA PHE A 40 -4.88 -2.60 19.07
C PHE A 40 -6.37 -2.98 18.92
N LEU A 41 -6.95 -2.79 17.74
CA LEU A 41 -8.32 -3.23 17.46
C LEU A 41 -8.42 -4.77 17.53
N GLU A 42 -7.52 -5.50 16.87
CA GLU A 42 -7.54 -6.96 16.89
C GLU A 42 -7.28 -7.50 18.31
N VAL A 43 -6.25 -7.01 18.99
CA VAL A 43 -5.94 -7.40 20.38
C VAL A 43 -7.10 -7.10 21.35
N GLY A 44 -7.83 -6.00 21.12
CA GLY A 44 -9.01 -5.63 21.91
C GLY A 44 -10.25 -6.48 21.65
N THR A 45 -10.34 -7.15 20.50
CA THR A 45 -11.51 -7.95 20.10
C THR A 45 -11.34 -9.45 20.36
N VAL A 46 -10.11 -9.93 20.57
CA VAL A 46 -9.82 -11.33 20.89
C VAL A 46 -9.80 -11.61 22.40
N ARG A 47 -9.94 -12.88 22.78
CA ARG A 47 -9.82 -13.28 24.19
C ARG A 47 -8.39 -13.07 24.69
N HIS A 48 -8.24 -12.80 25.99
CA HIS A 48 -6.93 -12.60 26.65
C HIS A 48 -5.88 -13.66 26.27
N LYS A 49 -6.26 -14.94 26.23
CA LYS A 49 -5.36 -16.05 25.85
C LYS A 49 -4.78 -15.96 24.43
N ASN A 50 -5.40 -15.19 23.54
CA ASN A 50 -5.05 -15.06 22.13
C ASN A 50 -4.40 -13.71 21.79
N GLN A 51 -4.31 -12.77 22.74
CA GLN A 51 -3.82 -11.41 22.49
C GLN A 51 -2.38 -11.36 21.95
N VAL A 52 -1.48 -12.16 22.53
CA VAL A 52 -0.08 -12.24 22.05
C VAL A 52 -0.02 -12.76 20.62
N ASN A 53 -0.84 -13.77 20.30
CA ASN A 53 -0.90 -14.33 18.96
C ASN A 53 -1.42 -13.31 17.93
N ALA A 54 -2.47 -12.54 18.28
CA ALA A 54 -2.99 -11.47 17.43
C ALA A 54 -1.92 -10.38 17.17
N LEU A 55 -1.21 -9.93 18.20
CA LEU A 55 -0.18 -8.92 18.06
C LEU A 55 1.00 -9.39 17.18
N VAL A 56 1.47 -10.62 17.40
CA VAL A 56 2.58 -11.20 16.62
C VAL A 56 2.20 -11.35 15.15
N LYS A 57 0.95 -11.73 14.86
CA LYS A 57 0.44 -11.84 13.49
C LYS A 57 0.53 -10.52 12.75
N ILE A 58 -0.01 -9.44 13.30
CA ILE A 58 -0.01 -8.13 12.63
C ILE A 58 1.42 -7.62 12.40
N LEU A 59 2.31 -7.74 13.40
CA LEU A 59 3.70 -7.30 13.25
C LEU A 59 4.45 -8.11 12.18
N THR A 60 4.27 -9.43 12.18
CA THR A 60 4.96 -10.30 11.22
C THR A 60 4.38 -10.14 9.81
N ASP A 61 3.06 -9.97 9.69
CA ASP A 61 2.37 -9.74 8.42
C ASP A 61 2.83 -8.42 7.80
N PHE A 62 2.99 -7.35 8.58
CA PHE A 62 3.53 -6.09 8.05
C PHE A 62 4.95 -6.27 7.48
N GLY A 63 5.84 -6.96 8.22
CA GLY A 63 7.19 -7.24 7.77
C GLY A 63 7.24 -8.10 6.51
N ALA A 64 6.47 -9.19 6.48
CA ALA A 64 6.38 -10.08 5.33
C ALA A 64 5.76 -9.38 4.10
N SER A 65 4.71 -8.59 4.31
CA SER A 65 4.08 -7.76 3.28
C SER A 65 5.06 -6.76 2.68
N THR A 66 5.90 -6.15 3.52
CA THR A 66 6.92 -5.21 3.07
C THR A 66 7.90 -5.88 2.11
N LEU A 67 8.40 -7.07 2.46
CA LEU A 67 9.30 -7.83 1.59
C LEU A 67 8.61 -8.30 0.30
N ALA A 68 7.39 -8.83 0.41
CA ALA A 68 6.61 -9.31 -0.73
C ALA A 68 6.33 -8.18 -1.74
N TYR A 69 5.91 -7.03 -1.24
CA TYR A 69 5.64 -5.86 -2.06
C TYR A 69 6.92 -5.24 -2.65
N PHE A 70 8.01 -5.20 -1.87
CA PHE A 70 9.30 -4.70 -2.34
C PHE A 70 9.86 -5.50 -3.52
N PHE A 71 9.91 -6.83 -3.40
CA PHE A 71 10.55 -7.68 -4.40
C PHE A 71 9.66 -7.98 -5.59
N VAL A 72 8.33 -8.03 -5.41
CA VAL A 72 7.38 -8.47 -6.44
C VAL A 72 6.28 -7.45 -6.66
N GLY A 73 5.51 -7.11 -5.61
CA GLY A 73 4.26 -6.39 -5.77
C GLY A 73 4.39 -5.03 -6.44
N TYR A 74 5.36 -4.21 -6.03
CA TYR A 74 5.56 -2.89 -6.62
C TYR A 74 5.89 -2.95 -8.12
N GLN A 75 6.64 -3.98 -8.55
CA GLN A 75 6.92 -4.21 -9.97
C GLN A 75 5.66 -4.62 -10.74
N VAL A 76 4.78 -5.42 -10.13
CA VAL A 76 3.50 -5.81 -10.74
C VAL A 76 2.59 -4.60 -10.93
N ALA A 77 2.51 -3.70 -9.94
CA ALA A 77 1.62 -2.54 -10.03
C ALA A 77 2.18 -1.41 -10.92
N TYR A 78 3.49 -1.11 -10.84
CA TYR A 78 4.07 0.10 -11.44
C TYR A 78 5.17 -0.16 -12.47
N ALA A 79 5.43 -1.43 -12.83
CA ALA A 79 6.48 -1.83 -13.79
C ALA A 79 7.88 -1.29 -13.46
N THR A 80 8.12 -0.98 -12.18
CA THR A 80 9.39 -0.46 -11.66
C THR A 80 9.73 -1.15 -10.35
N GLY A 81 11.02 -1.24 -10.05
CA GLY A 81 11.52 -1.98 -8.90
C GLY A 81 12.73 -1.31 -8.26
N PHE A 82 13.24 -1.95 -7.21
CA PHE A 82 14.36 -1.46 -6.42
C PHE A 82 15.73 -1.89 -6.95
N LEU A 83 15.77 -2.61 -8.07
CA LEU A 83 16.99 -3.05 -8.73
C LEU A 83 17.51 -2.00 -9.73
N VAL A 84 17.37 -0.73 -9.37
CA VAL A 84 17.85 0.45 -10.13
C VAL A 84 18.87 1.22 -9.29
N SER A 85 19.60 2.17 -9.87
CA SER A 85 20.62 2.91 -9.11
C SER A 85 20.01 3.78 -8.01
N ALA A 86 20.76 3.97 -6.92
CA ALA A 86 20.35 4.86 -5.84
C ALA A 86 20.09 6.29 -6.34
N ASP A 87 20.90 6.78 -7.28
CA ASP A 87 20.73 8.10 -7.88
C ASP A 87 19.40 8.25 -8.62
N GLN A 88 18.99 7.22 -9.37
CA GLN A 88 17.68 7.20 -10.05
C GLN A 88 16.54 7.22 -9.05
N MET A 89 16.70 6.51 -7.94
CA MET A 89 15.68 6.39 -6.90
C MET A 89 15.57 7.65 -6.02
N MET A 90 16.67 8.40 -5.89
CA MET A 90 16.73 9.69 -5.19
C MET A 90 16.37 10.90 -6.06
N ALA A 91 16.21 10.70 -7.37
CA ALA A 91 15.76 11.75 -8.27
C ALA A 91 14.41 12.35 -7.80
N GLY A 92 14.21 13.65 -8.03
CA GLY A 92 12.99 14.34 -7.59
C GLY A 92 12.79 14.33 -6.08
N ASN A 93 13.88 14.50 -5.31
CA ASN A 93 13.88 14.47 -3.84
C ASN A 93 13.48 13.11 -3.21
N GLY A 94 13.61 12.00 -3.95
CA GLY A 94 13.27 10.67 -3.44
C GLY A 94 11.77 10.37 -3.44
N PHE A 95 10.98 11.11 -4.23
CA PHE A 95 9.54 10.90 -4.33
C PHE A 95 9.15 9.44 -4.61
N ALA A 96 9.92 8.73 -5.46
CA ALA A 96 9.67 7.32 -5.77
C ALA A 96 9.80 6.41 -4.54
N LEU A 97 10.79 6.64 -3.66
CA LEU A 97 10.96 5.91 -2.40
C LEU A 97 9.79 6.15 -1.46
N VAL A 98 9.42 7.42 -1.32
CA VAL A 98 8.33 7.82 -0.44
C VAL A 98 7.00 7.29 -0.96
N LYS A 99 6.79 7.29 -2.27
CA LYS A 99 5.61 6.69 -2.91
C LYS A 99 5.55 5.19 -2.65
N PHE A 100 6.66 4.46 -2.76
CA PHE A 100 6.68 3.05 -2.37
C PHE A 100 6.33 2.87 -0.89
N PHE A 101 6.95 3.65 0.00
CA PHE A 101 6.68 3.56 1.44
C PHE A 101 5.21 3.86 1.76
N PHE A 102 4.63 4.85 1.08
CA PHE A 102 3.20 5.11 1.15
C PHE A 102 2.40 3.88 0.72
N LEU A 103 2.62 3.35 -0.48
CA LEU A 103 1.80 2.27 -1.03
C LEU A 103 1.97 0.92 -0.32
N VAL A 104 3.16 0.60 0.19
CA VAL A 104 3.36 -0.65 0.95
C VAL A 104 2.55 -0.65 2.25
N THR A 105 2.33 0.53 2.85
CA THR A 105 1.46 0.64 4.04
C THR A 105 -0.02 0.40 3.70
N PHE A 106 -0.47 0.73 2.48
CA PHE A 106 -1.81 0.36 1.98
C PHE A 106 -1.89 -1.14 1.68
N ALA A 107 -0.89 -1.69 0.99
CA ALA A 107 -0.81 -3.11 0.65
C ALA A 107 -0.87 -3.99 1.91
N ALA A 108 -0.10 -3.64 2.94
CA ALA A 108 -0.07 -4.37 4.21
C ALA A 108 -1.37 -4.24 5.03
N ALA A 109 -2.23 -3.25 4.74
CA ALA A 109 -3.50 -3.09 5.46
C ALA A 109 -4.49 -4.20 5.11
N ILE A 110 -4.37 -4.83 3.93
CA ILE A 110 -5.24 -5.92 3.49
C ILE A 110 -5.08 -7.16 4.39
N PRO A 111 -3.86 -7.70 4.59
CA PRO A 111 -3.61 -8.72 5.61
C PRO A 111 -4.18 -8.39 6.99
N ALA A 112 -4.05 -7.14 7.46
CA ALA A 112 -4.58 -6.72 8.75
C ALA A 112 -6.12 -6.78 8.81
N ILE A 113 -6.81 -6.36 7.73
CA ILE A 113 -8.26 -6.48 7.61
C ILE A 113 -8.69 -7.96 7.61
N ILE A 114 -7.99 -8.81 6.85
CA ILE A 114 -8.26 -10.25 6.80
C ILE A 114 -8.10 -10.86 8.19
N SER A 115 -6.96 -10.61 8.86
CA SER A 115 -6.66 -11.11 10.20
C SER A 115 -7.76 -10.77 11.21
N GLY A 116 -8.23 -9.52 11.24
CA GLY A 116 -9.34 -9.10 12.09
C GLY A 116 -10.66 -9.82 11.77
N GLY A 117 -10.94 -10.11 10.50
CA GLY A 117 -12.15 -10.84 10.09
C GLY A 117 -12.16 -12.32 10.47
N ILE A 118 -11.00 -12.99 10.47
CA ILE A 118 -10.85 -14.41 10.81
C ILE A 118 -10.18 -14.64 12.18
N ALA A 119 -10.24 -13.64 13.06
CA ALA A 119 -9.60 -13.65 14.36
C ALA A 119 -9.96 -14.91 15.18
N GLU A 120 -9.01 -15.38 15.98
CA GLU A 120 -9.08 -16.63 16.77
C GLU A 120 -9.21 -17.96 15.98
N ARG A 121 -9.43 -17.94 14.66
CA ARG A 121 -9.69 -19.16 13.85
C ARG A 121 -8.60 -19.44 12.80
N GLY A 122 -7.81 -18.44 12.41
CA GLY A 122 -6.74 -18.60 11.43
C GLY A 122 -5.45 -19.22 11.98
N ASN A 123 -4.97 -20.30 11.35
CA ASN A 123 -3.63 -20.83 11.58
C ASN A 123 -2.56 -19.88 11.00
N PHE A 124 -1.45 -19.69 11.73
CA PHE A 124 -0.43 -18.70 11.39
C PHE A 124 0.17 -18.90 9.99
N TRP A 125 0.77 -20.06 9.71
CA TRP A 125 1.51 -20.27 8.46
C TRP A 125 0.64 -20.25 7.19
N PRO A 126 -0.54 -20.91 7.14
CA PRO A 126 -1.43 -20.79 5.99
C PRO A 126 -1.85 -19.35 5.72
N MET A 127 -2.17 -18.59 6.78
CA MET A 127 -2.56 -17.18 6.67
C MET A 127 -1.40 -16.32 6.17
N MET A 128 -0.20 -16.51 6.73
CA MET A 128 1.02 -15.80 6.31
C MET A 128 1.32 -16.02 4.82
N LEU A 129 1.26 -17.27 4.35
CA LEU A 129 1.51 -17.59 2.94
C LEU A 129 0.44 -17.02 2.01
N ALA A 130 -0.82 -17.04 2.44
CA ALA A 130 -1.91 -16.40 1.70
C ALA A 130 -1.71 -14.88 1.63
N ASN A 131 -1.42 -14.23 2.75
CA ASN A 131 -1.18 -12.78 2.84
C ASN A 131 0.00 -12.35 1.97
N VAL A 132 1.13 -13.08 2.02
CA VAL A 132 2.28 -12.85 1.14
C VAL A 132 1.89 -12.98 -0.34
N SER A 133 1.11 -13.99 -0.71
CA SER A 133 0.66 -14.18 -2.10
C SER A 133 -0.28 -13.06 -2.56
N ILE A 134 -1.17 -12.61 -1.67
CA ILE A 134 -2.07 -11.49 -1.92
C ILE A 134 -1.26 -10.21 -2.16
N VAL A 135 -0.34 -9.88 -1.26
CA VAL A 135 0.47 -8.65 -1.33
C VAL A 135 1.51 -8.69 -2.44
N ALA A 136 2.02 -9.86 -2.81
CA ALA A 136 2.96 -10.00 -3.92
C ALA A 136 2.29 -9.89 -5.30
N LEU A 137 1.05 -10.40 -5.45
CA LEU A 137 0.45 -10.63 -6.78
C LEU A 137 -0.98 -10.09 -6.90
N ILE A 138 -1.90 -10.51 -6.04
CA ILE A 138 -3.33 -10.25 -6.22
C ILE A 138 -3.65 -8.77 -6.03
N TYR A 139 -3.24 -8.19 -4.90
CA TYR A 139 -3.45 -6.78 -4.61
C TYR A 139 -2.75 -5.87 -5.64
N PRO A 140 -1.44 -6.03 -5.92
CA PRO A 140 -0.76 -5.12 -6.84
C PRO A 140 -1.27 -5.18 -8.28
N LEU A 141 -1.80 -6.33 -8.71
CA LEU A 141 -2.48 -6.42 -10.01
C LEU A 141 -3.71 -5.50 -10.05
N PHE A 142 -4.53 -5.54 -8.99
CA PHE A 142 -5.72 -4.70 -8.88
C PHE A 142 -5.36 -3.22 -8.68
N GLU A 143 -4.41 -2.93 -7.80
CA GLU A 143 -3.83 -1.61 -7.60
C GLU A 143 -3.36 -1.00 -8.93
N GLY A 144 -2.56 -1.76 -9.70
CA GLY A 144 -2.07 -1.31 -10.99
C GLY A 144 -3.18 -1.04 -12.01
N MET A 145 -4.23 -1.84 -12.03
CA MET A 145 -5.41 -1.60 -12.89
C MET A 145 -6.14 -0.30 -12.54
N ILE A 146 -6.31 -0.02 -11.25
CA ILE A 146 -7.13 1.12 -10.79
C ILE A 146 -6.33 2.41 -10.70
N TRP A 147 -5.13 2.38 -10.09
CA TRP A 147 -4.32 3.57 -9.79
C TRP A 147 -3.17 3.82 -10.77
N ASN A 148 -2.73 2.81 -11.51
CA ASN A 148 -1.65 2.99 -12.51
C ASN A 148 -2.14 2.91 -13.97
N GLY A 149 -3.42 2.57 -14.19
CA GLY A 149 -4.00 2.47 -15.54
C GLY A 149 -3.55 1.22 -16.32
N ASN A 150 -3.02 0.20 -15.64
CA ASN A 150 -2.55 -1.02 -16.29
C ASN A 150 -3.67 -1.71 -17.07
N PHE A 151 -3.29 -2.39 -18.16
CA PHE A 151 -4.18 -3.19 -19.01
C PHE A 151 -5.34 -2.42 -19.66
N GLY A 152 -5.36 -1.08 -19.60
CA GLY A 152 -6.44 -0.27 -20.15
C GLY A 152 -7.77 -0.39 -19.39
N PHE A 153 -7.74 -0.89 -18.15
CA PHE A 153 -8.97 -1.19 -17.38
C PHE A 153 -9.82 0.06 -17.10
N GLN A 154 -9.20 1.18 -16.72
CA GLN A 154 -9.89 2.46 -16.53
C GLN A 154 -10.60 2.91 -17.82
N HIS A 155 -9.91 2.83 -18.96
CA HIS A 155 -10.49 3.20 -20.26
C HIS A 155 -11.66 2.28 -20.65
N TRP A 156 -11.55 1.00 -20.36
CA TRP A 156 -12.65 0.06 -20.55
C TRP A 156 -13.88 0.44 -19.71
N ILE A 157 -13.71 0.75 -18.41
CA ILE A 157 -14.82 1.21 -17.56
C ILE A 157 -15.45 2.48 -18.12
N GLU A 158 -14.64 3.47 -18.50
CA GLU A 158 -15.12 4.71 -19.11
C GLU A 158 -15.94 4.44 -20.38
N SER A 159 -15.48 3.51 -21.23
CA SER A 159 -16.15 3.18 -22.49
C SER A 159 -17.54 2.54 -22.30
N VAL A 160 -17.74 1.81 -21.20
CA VAL A 160 -19.00 1.10 -20.92
C VAL A 160 -19.94 1.94 -20.06
N THR A 161 -19.41 2.73 -19.12
CA THR A 161 -20.21 3.45 -18.11
C THR A 161 -20.33 4.95 -18.39
N GLY A 162 -19.49 5.50 -19.26
CA GLY A 162 -19.39 6.93 -19.54
C GLY A 162 -18.61 7.73 -18.48
N SER A 163 -17.98 7.09 -17.49
CA SER A 163 -17.20 7.77 -16.45
C SER A 163 -16.05 6.90 -15.93
N ALA A 164 -15.00 7.53 -15.43
CA ALA A 164 -13.85 6.81 -14.85
C ALA A 164 -14.22 6.18 -13.50
N PHE A 165 -13.56 5.08 -13.15
CA PHE A 165 -13.69 4.53 -11.80
C PHE A 165 -12.81 5.32 -10.83
N HIS A 166 -13.44 5.96 -9.86
CA HIS A 166 -12.76 6.78 -8.86
C HIS A 166 -12.68 6.06 -7.52
N ASP A 167 -11.49 5.63 -7.15
CA ASP A 167 -11.16 5.22 -5.79
C ASP A 167 -9.94 6.01 -5.32
N PHE A 168 -10.15 7.07 -4.55
CA PHE A 168 -9.08 8.02 -4.21
C PHE A 168 -8.08 7.47 -3.20
N ALA A 169 -8.56 6.76 -2.18
CA ALA A 169 -7.76 6.32 -1.03
C ALA A 169 -8.01 4.86 -0.64
N GLY A 170 -8.61 4.06 -1.53
CA GLY A 170 -8.67 2.60 -1.39
C GLY A 170 -9.93 2.10 -0.67
N SER A 171 -11.07 2.77 -0.85
CA SER A 171 -12.35 2.23 -0.38
C SER A 171 -12.65 0.87 -1.00
N VAL A 172 -12.28 0.64 -2.26
CA VAL A 172 -12.44 -0.65 -2.94
C VAL A 172 -11.10 -1.37 -3.05
N VAL A 173 -10.05 -0.68 -3.49
CA VAL A 173 -8.70 -1.24 -3.73
C VAL A 173 -8.08 -1.84 -2.47
N VAL A 174 -8.36 -1.27 -1.29
CA VAL A 174 -7.85 -1.78 -0.01
C VAL A 174 -8.97 -2.36 0.84
N HIS A 175 -9.94 -1.53 1.25
CA HIS A 175 -10.96 -1.94 2.21
C HIS A 175 -11.94 -2.96 1.63
N GLY A 176 -12.44 -2.71 0.42
CA GLY A 176 -13.30 -3.66 -0.30
C GLY A 176 -12.59 -4.99 -0.54
N MET A 177 -11.37 -4.97 -1.09
CA MET A 177 -10.57 -6.19 -1.29
C MET A 177 -10.35 -6.96 0.00
N GLY A 178 -9.86 -6.30 1.05
CA GLY A 178 -9.64 -6.92 2.35
C GLY A 178 -10.92 -7.51 2.94
N GLY A 179 -12.05 -6.78 2.85
CA GLY A 179 -13.34 -7.23 3.35
C GLY A 179 -13.89 -8.46 2.60
N TRP A 180 -13.80 -8.48 1.27
CA TRP A 180 -14.25 -9.64 0.48
C TRP A 180 -13.36 -10.87 0.69
N LEU A 181 -12.05 -10.69 0.79
CA LEU A 181 -11.13 -11.79 1.09
C LEU A 181 -11.34 -12.32 2.52
N ALA A 182 -11.59 -11.43 3.49
CA ALA A 182 -11.94 -11.82 4.85
C ALA A 182 -13.25 -12.61 4.88
N LEU A 183 -14.28 -12.19 4.13
CA LEU A 183 -15.55 -12.91 4.04
C LEU A 183 -15.35 -14.35 3.52
N VAL A 184 -14.55 -14.53 2.47
CA VAL A 184 -14.21 -15.87 1.97
C VAL A 184 -13.44 -16.69 3.02
N GLY A 185 -12.55 -16.06 3.78
CA GLY A 185 -11.83 -16.74 4.87
C GLY A 185 -12.71 -17.13 6.07
N ILE A 186 -13.91 -16.55 6.20
CA ILE A 186 -14.87 -16.86 7.27
C ILE A 186 -15.78 -18.05 6.89
N ILE A 187 -16.13 -18.20 5.62
CA ILE A 187 -17.05 -19.22 5.09
C ILE A 187 -16.33 -20.56 4.91
#